data_AF-A0A3D5HMZ7-F1
#
_entry.id   AF-A0A3D5HMZ7-F1
#
_cell.length_a   1.000
_cell.length_b   1.000
_cell.length_c   1.000
_cell.angle_alpha   90.00
_cell.angle_beta   90.00
_cell.angle_gamma   90.00
#
_symmetry.space_group_name_H-M   'P 1'
#
loop_
_entity.id
_entity.type
_entity.pdbx_description
1 polymer ?
#
loop_
_entity_poly.entity_id
_entity_poly.type
_entity_poly.pdbx_seq_one_letter_code
_entity_poly.pdbx_strand_id
1 'polypeptide(L)'
;TGGYISLATASLDEYNDVVLPKFIGSNGLPMVIEQINGDINAEAVGVIPGTTDTLCYPNFAGLGLNSDFQLSVNMGGAMGDSSWLDADDIPMISFHVPSDPSAPYAEGILIVPTTGDLVVEVQGSYAVQEKANAIGVQDVFKNGVSFNDEYTDVANSRNNGLEGLFPMPRPNWPNTAGELEAVESGPWETWDAEFWAMSQPQQCTDLGVPLSLCNWHLLGLAGNPDMSQEKGTAYLDTILGYYGPRACVALDLPCKSLFANVAVEEIELDTDLVSAFPNPTSATLTVRAEQQRTIDKINLYNVEGQLVQTYTNLIVTQKNIDVTNFNNGLHIMKVYFEDGVVTKKVMIQK
;
A
#
# COMPACT_ATOMS: atom_id res chain seq x y z
N THR A 1 17.67 6.93 5.19
CA THR A 1 17.72 6.20 6.48
C THR A 1 16.36 5.82 7.04
N GLY A 2 15.38 6.72 7.10
CA GLY A 2 14.08 6.45 7.75
C GLY A 2 13.36 5.19 7.25
N GLY A 3 13.37 4.91 5.94
CA GLY A 3 12.72 3.71 5.39
C GLY A 3 13.32 2.39 5.87
N TYR A 4 14.65 2.31 6.03
CA TYR A 4 15.31 1.13 6.59
C TYR A 4 14.90 0.87 8.03
N ILE A 5 14.84 1.94 8.84
CA ILE A 5 14.42 1.85 10.25
C ILE A 5 12.95 1.40 10.32
N SER A 6 12.05 2.01 9.56
CA SER A 6 10.63 1.65 9.58
C SER A 6 10.38 0.20 9.20
N LEU A 7 11.07 -0.32 8.19
CA LEU A 7 10.94 -1.72 7.78
C LEU A 7 11.54 -2.66 8.83
N ALA A 8 12.73 -2.35 9.35
CA ALA A 8 13.34 -3.15 10.42
C ALA A 8 12.46 -3.17 11.68
N THR A 9 12.01 -2.02 12.17
CA THR A 9 11.15 -1.94 13.36
C THR A 9 9.82 -2.69 13.22
N ALA A 10 9.38 -2.96 12.00
CA ALA A 10 8.11 -3.61 11.71
C ALA A 10 8.23 -5.11 11.40
N SER A 11 9.45 -5.66 11.39
CA SER A 11 9.72 -7.07 11.04
C SER A 11 10.85 -7.70 11.85
N LEU A 12 11.63 -6.90 12.56
CA LEU A 12 12.71 -7.36 13.42
C LEU A 12 12.12 -7.24 14.83
N ASP A 13 11.51 -8.33 15.30
CA ASP A 13 10.83 -8.40 16.60
C ASP A 13 11.49 -9.42 17.56
N GLU A 14 12.41 -10.24 17.06
CA GLU A 14 13.31 -11.05 17.86
C GLU A 14 14.80 -10.84 17.54
N TYR A 15 15.65 -10.94 18.56
CA TYR A 15 17.10 -10.78 18.37
C TYR A 15 17.69 -11.81 17.38
N ASN A 16 17.10 -13.00 17.24
CA ASN A 16 17.61 -14.02 16.34
C ASN A 16 17.50 -13.64 14.87
N ASP A 17 16.61 -12.72 14.50
CA ASP A 17 16.48 -12.21 13.12
C ASP A 17 17.75 -11.53 12.62
N VAL A 18 18.55 -10.95 13.52
CA VAL A 18 19.84 -10.33 13.17
C VAL A 18 21.03 -11.26 13.33
N VAL A 19 20.82 -12.49 13.78
CA VAL A 19 21.88 -13.51 13.91
C VAL A 19 21.92 -14.40 12.67
N LEU A 20 21.94 -13.77 11.49
CA LEU A 20 22.05 -14.44 10.20
C LEU A 20 23.50 -14.47 9.72
N PRO A 21 23.93 -15.48 8.94
CA PRO A 21 25.31 -15.58 8.42
C PRO A 21 25.83 -14.30 7.75
N LYS A 22 24.96 -13.55 7.07
CA LYS A 22 25.33 -12.29 6.39
C LYS A 22 25.54 -11.11 7.35
N PHE A 23 25.04 -11.20 8.58
CA PHE A 23 25.21 -10.22 9.66
C PHE A 23 26.21 -10.68 10.71
N ILE A 24 27.09 -11.64 10.37
CA ILE A 24 28.23 -12.03 11.20
C ILE A 24 29.48 -11.32 10.65
N GLY A 25 30.15 -10.55 11.52
CA GLY A 25 31.38 -9.87 11.19
C GLY A 25 32.54 -10.85 10.95
N SER A 26 33.61 -10.35 10.33
CA SER A 26 34.83 -11.13 10.06
C SER A 26 35.51 -11.68 11.32
N ASN A 27 35.20 -11.10 12.48
CA ASN A 27 35.62 -11.55 13.81
C ASN A 27 34.79 -12.73 14.35
N GLY A 28 33.77 -13.21 13.60
CA GLY A 28 32.87 -14.29 14.00
C GLY A 28 31.78 -13.88 15.00
N LEU A 29 31.63 -12.58 15.27
CA LEU A 29 30.59 -12.07 16.16
C LEU A 29 29.43 -11.47 15.34
N PRO A 30 28.18 -11.52 15.84
CA PRO A 30 27.07 -10.77 15.27
C PRO A 30 27.40 -9.28 15.16
N MET A 31 26.90 -8.62 14.11
CA MET A 31 27.07 -7.17 13.92
C MET A 31 26.28 -6.34 14.94
N VAL A 32 25.22 -6.91 15.50
CA VAL A 32 24.44 -6.33 16.61
C VAL A 32 24.63 -7.22 17.83
N ILE A 33 25.06 -6.63 18.94
CA ILE A 33 25.26 -7.29 20.24
C ILE A 33 24.50 -6.42 21.25
N GLU A 34 23.42 -6.93 21.85
CA GLU A 34 22.52 -6.09 22.66
C GLU A 34 23.22 -5.38 23.82
N GLN A 35 24.22 -6.02 24.45
CA GLN A 35 24.98 -5.40 25.55
C GLN A 35 25.81 -4.18 25.09
N ILE A 36 26.04 -4.04 23.78
CA ILE A 36 26.84 -2.97 23.16
C ILE A 36 25.93 -2.00 22.42
N ASN A 37 24.98 -2.51 21.65
CA ASN A 37 24.17 -1.74 20.71
C ASN A 37 22.79 -1.35 21.27
N GLY A 38 22.33 -2.00 22.35
CA GLY A 38 20.97 -1.91 22.88
C GLY A 38 20.11 -3.09 22.43
N ASP A 39 19.04 -3.35 23.16
CA ASP A 39 18.06 -4.35 22.74
C ASP A 39 17.16 -3.81 21.61
N ILE A 40 16.49 -4.75 20.96
CA ILE A 40 15.58 -4.52 19.83
C ILE A 40 14.40 -3.60 20.16
N ASN A 41 13.95 -3.61 21.41
CA ASN A 41 12.82 -2.81 21.90
C ASN A 41 13.26 -1.43 22.40
N ALA A 42 14.55 -1.13 22.38
CA ALA A 42 15.17 0.05 22.98
C ALA A 42 14.80 0.25 24.46
N GLU A 43 14.67 -0.84 25.24
CA GLU A 43 14.36 -0.81 26.68
C GLU A 43 15.64 -0.85 27.54
N ALA A 44 16.70 -1.48 27.05
CA ALA A 44 18.01 -1.55 27.69
C ALA A 44 19.08 -0.74 26.96
N VAL A 45 19.91 -0.06 27.75
CA VAL A 45 21.10 0.66 27.24
C VAL A 45 22.18 -0.35 26.86
N GLY A 46 22.63 -0.32 25.60
CA GLY A 46 23.90 -0.93 25.21
C GLY A 46 25.07 0.02 25.47
N VAL A 47 26.24 -0.47 25.87
CA VAL A 47 27.43 0.38 26.06
C VAL A 47 28.65 -0.28 25.45
N ILE A 48 29.42 0.47 24.66
CA ILE A 48 30.68 -0.02 24.12
C ILE A 48 31.65 -0.29 25.28
N PRO A 49 32.15 -1.53 25.45
CA PRO A 49 32.99 -1.91 26.58
C PRO A 49 34.22 -1.01 26.73
N GLY A 50 34.43 -0.49 27.95
CA GLY A 50 35.56 0.40 28.26
C GLY A 50 35.35 1.86 27.84
N THR A 51 34.15 2.21 27.38
CA THR A 51 33.77 3.59 27.03
C THR A 51 32.46 3.97 27.75
N THR A 52 31.99 5.20 27.51
CA THR A 52 30.62 5.64 27.86
C THR A 52 29.75 5.78 26.61
N ASP A 53 30.24 5.35 25.46
CA ASP A 53 29.58 5.51 24.17
C ASP A 53 28.50 4.44 23.98
N THR A 54 27.40 4.84 23.37
CA THR A 54 26.22 4.00 23.16
C THR A 54 25.48 4.41 21.90
N LEU A 55 24.86 3.43 21.25
CA LEU A 55 24.04 3.62 20.07
C LEU A 55 22.54 3.65 20.39
N CYS A 56 22.14 3.24 21.60
CA CYS A 56 20.74 3.15 22.01
C CYS A 56 20.57 3.63 23.45
N TYR A 57 19.90 4.77 23.60
CA TYR A 57 19.38 5.24 24.87
C TYR A 57 17.87 5.04 24.92
N PRO A 58 17.35 4.29 25.91
CA PRO A 58 15.92 4.21 26.15
C PRO A 58 15.36 5.59 26.46
N ASN A 59 14.44 6.07 25.62
CA ASN A 59 13.85 7.40 25.76
C ASN A 59 12.63 7.39 26.71
N PHE A 60 11.81 6.32 26.62
CA PHE A 60 10.53 6.21 27.34
C PHE A 60 10.43 4.93 28.20
N ALA A 61 11.55 4.25 28.46
CA ALA A 61 11.55 3.03 29.25
C ALA A 61 10.90 3.24 30.63
N GLY A 62 10.04 2.29 31.02
CA GLY A 62 9.34 2.31 32.31
C GLY A 62 8.10 3.22 32.37
N LEU A 63 7.71 3.88 31.27
CA LEU A 63 6.44 4.63 31.18
C LEU A 63 5.23 3.77 30.83
N GLY A 64 5.41 2.46 30.64
CA GLY A 64 4.35 1.54 30.23
C GLY A 64 3.94 1.66 28.76
N LEU A 65 4.75 2.35 27.95
CA LEU A 65 4.69 2.31 26.49
C LEU A 65 5.48 1.09 26.03
N ASN A 66 4.92 0.30 25.11
CA ASN A 66 5.60 -0.81 24.46
C ASN A 66 6.09 -0.42 23.07
N SER A 67 6.98 -1.23 22.52
CA SER A 67 7.47 -1.13 21.13
C SER A 67 6.59 -1.93 20.16
N ASP A 68 5.33 -2.20 20.55
CA ASP A 68 4.36 -2.96 19.74
C ASP A 68 3.66 -1.99 18.78
N PHE A 69 4.34 -1.66 17.68
CA PHE A 69 3.77 -0.83 16.63
C PHE A 69 2.56 -1.53 15.99
N GLN A 70 1.65 -0.77 15.37
CA GLN A 70 0.46 -1.34 14.71
C GLN A 70 0.43 -1.10 13.19
N LEU A 71 1.37 -0.28 12.69
CA LEU A 71 1.47 0.08 11.29
C LEU A 71 2.88 0.60 11.00
N SER A 72 3.49 0.13 9.91
CA SER A 72 4.74 0.66 9.37
C SER A 72 4.50 1.49 8.13
N VAL A 73 5.24 2.60 7.98
CA VAL A 73 5.19 3.41 6.77
C VAL A 73 6.60 3.83 6.37
N ASN A 74 7.03 3.41 5.18
CA ASN A 74 8.34 3.75 4.65
C ASN A 74 8.26 4.51 3.33
N MET A 75 9.22 5.40 3.15
CA MET A 75 9.48 6.10 1.89
C MET A 75 10.93 5.78 1.50
N GLY A 76 11.08 5.02 0.42
CA GLY A 76 12.35 4.38 0.04
C GLY A 76 12.85 3.39 1.09
N GLY A 77 14.14 3.07 0.99
CA GLY A 77 14.81 2.11 1.88
C GLY A 77 14.52 0.65 1.53
N ALA A 78 15.14 -0.24 2.32
CA ALA A 78 15.03 -1.68 2.14
C ALA A 78 15.06 -2.40 3.49
N MET A 79 14.49 -3.60 3.52
CA MET A 79 14.56 -4.55 4.61
C MET A 79 15.87 -5.34 4.53
N GLY A 80 16.48 -5.60 5.69
CA GLY A 80 17.79 -6.23 5.75
C GLY A 80 17.80 -7.67 5.24
N ASP A 81 16.79 -8.47 5.61
CA ASP A 81 16.56 -9.80 5.04
C ASP A 81 15.06 -10.07 4.98
N SER A 82 14.60 -10.77 3.92
CA SER A 82 13.21 -11.19 3.84
C SER A 82 12.79 -12.08 5.00
N SER A 83 13.71 -12.83 5.63
CA SER A 83 13.41 -13.76 6.73
C SER A 83 12.89 -13.06 7.98
N TRP A 84 13.13 -11.77 8.13
CA TRP A 84 12.60 -10.95 9.22
C TRP A 84 11.07 -10.92 9.17
N LEU A 85 10.49 -10.85 7.97
CA LEU A 85 9.05 -10.71 7.83
C LEU A 85 8.30 -12.05 7.98
N ASP A 86 7.35 -12.15 8.91
CA ASP A 86 6.44 -13.29 9.06
C ASP A 86 4.94 -12.88 9.14
N ALA A 87 4.06 -13.82 9.48
CA ALA A 87 2.61 -13.60 9.44
C ALA A 87 2.05 -12.85 10.67
N ASP A 88 2.81 -12.79 11.76
CA ASP A 88 2.44 -12.08 12.98
C ASP A 88 2.88 -10.60 12.94
N ASP A 89 3.67 -10.22 11.94
CA ASP A 89 4.10 -8.85 11.70
C ASP A 89 2.97 -7.88 11.32
N ILE A 90 3.29 -6.60 11.50
CA ILE A 90 2.35 -5.50 11.33
C ILE A 90 2.17 -5.13 9.86
N PRO A 91 1.00 -4.59 9.47
CA PRO A 91 0.79 -4.11 8.12
C PRO A 91 1.75 -2.98 7.76
N MET A 92 2.11 -2.91 6.48
CA MET A 92 3.14 -2.00 5.98
C MET A 92 2.61 -1.14 4.82
N ILE A 93 2.98 0.13 4.76
CA ILE A 93 2.69 1.01 3.61
C ILE A 93 4.02 1.52 3.06
N SER A 94 4.30 1.25 1.80
CA SER A 94 5.59 1.52 1.20
C SER A 94 5.47 2.41 -0.03
N PHE A 95 6.14 3.56 0.00
CA PHE A 95 6.39 4.40 -1.17
C PHE A 95 7.82 4.17 -1.64
N HIS A 96 8.05 3.93 -2.92
CA HIS A 96 9.40 3.64 -3.41
C HIS A 96 9.55 4.06 -4.86
N VAL A 97 10.63 4.75 -5.19
CA VAL A 97 11.04 4.98 -6.58
C VAL A 97 11.60 3.68 -7.16
N PRO A 98 11.01 3.09 -8.21
CA PRO A 98 11.48 1.81 -8.76
C PRO A 98 12.91 1.84 -9.30
N SER A 99 13.41 3.03 -9.63
CA SER A 99 14.75 3.30 -10.15
C SER A 99 15.69 3.90 -9.11
N ASP A 100 15.41 3.75 -7.81
CA ASP A 100 16.33 4.22 -6.77
C ASP A 100 17.72 3.58 -6.99
N PRO A 101 18.80 4.38 -7.14
CA PRO A 101 20.13 3.86 -7.42
C PRO A 101 20.84 3.30 -6.17
N SER A 102 20.32 3.56 -4.98
CA SER A 102 20.96 3.23 -3.71
C SER A 102 20.25 2.11 -2.96
N ALA A 103 18.93 2.13 -2.93
CA ALA A 103 18.11 1.05 -2.38
C ALA A 103 17.45 0.27 -3.55
N PRO A 104 17.61 -1.07 -3.64
CA PRO A 104 16.91 -1.82 -4.66
C PRO A 104 15.40 -1.71 -4.44
N TYR A 105 14.62 -1.64 -5.52
CA TYR A 105 13.15 -1.66 -5.44
C TYR A 105 12.60 -3.06 -5.14
N ALA A 106 13.17 -4.09 -5.77
CA ALA A 106 12.94 -5.50 -5.49
C ALA A 106 14.10 -6.05 -4.65
N GLU A 107 14.65 -7.22 -4.97
CA GLU A 107 15.87 -7.72 -4.34
C GLU A 107 17.13 -7.20 -5.04
N GLY A 108 18.15 -6.86 -4.26
CA GLY A 108 19.44 -6.44 -4.81
C GLY A 108 20.46 -6.05 -3.76
N ILE A 109 21.62 -5.59 -4.22
CA ILE A 109 22.71 -5.15 -3.34
C ILE A 109 22.49 -3.69 -2.95
N LEU A 110 22.55 -3.40 -1.65
CA LEU A 110 22.59 -2.05 -1.11
C LEU A 110 23.89 -1.34 -1.51
N ILE A 111 23.77 -0.16 -2.09
CA ILE A 111 24.90 0.64 -2.56
C ILE A 111 25.01 1.91 -1.70
N VAL A 112 26.21 2.20 -1.20
CA VAL A 112 26.45 3.45 -0.46
C VAL A 112 26.38 4.63 -1.43
N PRO A 113 25.46 5.60 -1.25
CA PRO A 113 25.25 6.67 -2.24
C PRO A 113 26.49 7.54 -2.50
N THR A 114 27.34 7.71 -1.49
CA THR A 114 28.50 8.61 -1.54
C THR A 114 29.77 7.94 -2.07
N THR A 115 29.96 6.65 -1.82
CA THR A 115 31.20 5.93 -2.17
C THR A 115 31.02 4.93 -3.29
N GLY A 116 29.78 4.47 -3.54
CA GLY A 116 29.47 3.39 -4.48
C GLY A 116 29.80 2.00 -3.93
N ASP A 117 30.15 1.89 -2.64
CA ASP A 117 30.49 0.60 -2.04
C ASP A 117 29.27 -0.33 -1.97
N LEU A 118 29.50 -1.60 -2.28
CA LEU A 118 28.52 -2.66 -2.14
C LEU A 118 28.48 -3.14 -0.68
N VAL A 119 27.31 -3.06 -0.04
CA VAL A 119 27.17 -3.36 1.39
C VAL A 119 26.70 -4.80 1.61
N VAL A 120 25.44 -5.09 1.27
CA VAL A 120 24.78 -6.38 1.53
C VAL A 120 23.54 -6.51 0.65
N GLU A 121 23.10 -7.75 0.37
CA GLU A 121 21.82 -8.01 -0.30
C GLU A 121 20.65 -7.71 0.64
N VAL A 122 19.68 -6.95 0.14
CA VAL A 122 18.52 -6.43 0.87
C VAL A 122 17.26 -6.49 -0.01
N GLN A 123 16.10 -6.36 0.64
CA GLN A 123 14.79 -6.41 -0.01
C GLN A 123 14.11 -5.05 0.01
N GLY A 124 13.97 -4.46 -1.17
CA GLY A 124 13.19 -3.26 -1.39
C GLY A 124 11.70 -3.45 -1.18
N SER A 125 10.98 -2.32 -1.21
CA SER A 125 9.53 -2.28 -0.99
C SER A 125 8.73 -3.23 -1.89
N TYR A 126 9.14 -3.50 -3.12
CA TYR A 126 8.44 -4.48 -3.96
C TYR A 126 8.52 -5.89 -3.37
N ALA A 127 9.74 -6.35 -3.04
CA ALA A 127 9.97 -7.69 -2.52
C ALA A 127 9.35 -7.86 -1.12
N VAL A 128 9.45 -6.83 -0.28
CA VAL A 128 8.78 -6.78 1.03
C VAL A 128 7.27 -6.92 0.87
N GLN A 129 6.66 -6.13 -0.02
CA GLN A 129 5.22 -6.12 -0.20
C GLN A 129 4.72 -7.41 -0.88
N GLU A 130 5.51 -8.01 -1.77
CA GLU A 130 5.23 -9.32 -2.34
C GLU A 130 5.13 -10.39 -1.24
N LYS A 131 6.13 -10.45 -0.35
CA LYS A 131 6.11 -11.39 0.78
C LYS A 131 4.97 -11.09 1.75
N ALA A 132 4.80 -9.83 2.17
CA ALA A 132 3.75 -9.40 3.11
C ALA A 132 2.34 -9.76 2.60
N ASN A 133 2.09 -9.58 1.30
CA ASN A 133 0.83 -9.96 0.67
C ASN A 133 0.66 -11.49 0.60
N ALA A 134 1.74 -12.25 0.37
CA ALA A 134 1.69 -13.70 0.24
C ALA A 134 1.43 -14.42 1.57
N ILE A 135 1.92 -13.87 2.68
CA ILE A 135 1.77 -14.45 4.02
C ILE A 135 0.57 -13.89 4.81
N GLY A 136 -0.16 -12.93 4.24
CA GLY A 136 -1.43 -12.42 4.80
C GLY A 136 -1.32 -11.16 5.67
N VAL A 137 -0.13 -10.62 5.91
CA VAL A 137 0.07 -9.37 6.68
C VAL A 137 -0.76 -8.20 6.12
N GLN A 138 -0.91 -8.13 4.80
CA GLN A 138 -1.65 -7.07 4.12
C GLN A 138 -3.14 -7.33 3.96
N ASP A 139 -3.66 -8.44 4.49
CA ASP A 139 -5.07 -8.78 4.37
C ASP A 139 -6.00 -7.81 5.11
N VAL A 140 -5.47 -7.07 6.09
CA VAL A 140 -6.16 -5.96 6.76
C VAL A 140 -6.67 -4.90 5.78
N PHE A 141 -6.02 -4.75 4.62
CA PHE A 141 -6.38 -3.80 3.57
C PHE A 141 -7.31 -4.38 2.49
N LYS A 142 -7.57 -5.71 2.52
CA LYS A 142 -8.35 -6.42 1.50
C LYS A 142 -9.68 -6.94 2.05
N ASN A 143 -9.65 -7.51 3.25
CA ASN A 143 -10.76 -8.28 3.79
C ASN A 143 -11.86 -7.36 4.32
N GLY A 144 -12.97 -7.29 3.58
CA GLY A 144 -14.11 -6.46 3.98
C GLY A 144 -13.81 -4.96 3.89
N VAL A 145 -12.80 -4.56 3.11
CA VAL A 145 -12.36 -3.17 2.92
C VAL A 145 -12.25 -2.86 1.42
N SER A 146 -12.65 -1.66 1.01
CA SER A 146 -12.36 -1.11 -0.32
C SER A 146 -12.00 0.36 -0.24
N PHE A 147 -10.94 0.71 -0.96
CA PHE A 147 -10.47 2.07 -1.13
C PHE A 147 -10.84 2.55 -2.54
N ASN A 148 -11.85 3.42 -2.62
CA ASN A 148 -12.36 3.97 -3.87
C ASN A 148 -11.86 5.41 -4.06
N ASP A 149 -10.56 5.57 -4.22
CA ASP A 149 -9.89 6.87 -4.37
C ASP A 149 -8.85 6.85 -5.51
N GLU A 150 -8.56 8.03 -6.06
CA GLU A 150 -7.65 8.17 -7.21
C GLU A 150 -6.21 7.76 -6.89
N TYR A 151 -5.77 7.83 -5.63
CA TYR A 151 -4.42 7.44 -5.24
C TYR A 151 -4.29 5.91 -5.24
N THR A 152 -5.30 5.22 -4.74
CA THR A 152 -5.39 3.75 -4.81
C THR A 152 -5.44 3.28 -6.28
N ASP A 153 -6.21 3.95 -7.14
CA ASP A 153 -6.25 3.64 -8.58
C ASP A 153 -4.87 3.78 -9.24
N VAL A 154 -4.14 4.86 -8.92
CA VAL A 154 -2.78 5.08 -9.42
C VAL A 154 -1.83 3.99 -8.93
N ALA A 155 -1.87 3.65 -7.64
CA ALA A 155 -1.02 2.60 -7.08
C ALA A 155 -1.30 1.24 -7.76
N ASN A 156 -2.56 0.86 -7.87
CA ASN A 156 -3.01 -0.41 -8.47
C ASN A 156 -2.62 -0.54 -9.95
N SER A 157 -2.51 0.59 -10.67
CA SER A 157 -2.02 0.58 -12.05
C SER A 157 -0.54 0.24 -12.21
N ARG A 158 0.24 0.20 -11.11
CA ARG A 158 1.71 0.11 -11.13
C ARG A 158 2.31 -0.89 -10.14
N ASN A 159 1.54 -1.35 -9.14
CA ASN A 159 2.04 -2.15 -8.02
C ASN A 159 1.88 -3.68 -8.19
N ASN A 160 1.47 -4.15 -9.36
CA ASN A 160 1.19 -5.57 -9.63
C ASN A 160 0.13 -6.20 -8.68
N GLY A 161 -0.79 -5.39 -8.14
CA GLY A 161 -1.80 -5.84 -7.19
C GLY A 161 -1.26 -6.08 -5.77
N LEU A 162 -0.03 -5.64 -5.48
CA LEU A 162 0.55 -5.69 -4.14
C LEU A 162 -0.04 -4.56 -3.29
N GLU A 163 -0.98 -4.91 -2.40
CA GLU A 163 -1.62 -3.95 -1.51
C GLU A 163 -0.61 -3.37 -0.52
N GLY A 164 -0.74 -2.08 -0.22
CA GLY A 164 0.22 -1.33 0.60
C GLY A 164 1.45 -0.79 -0.16
N LEU A 165 1.63 -1.14 -1.45
CA LEU A 165 2.75 -0.64 -2.27
C LEU A 165 2.32 0.50 -3.20
N PHE A 166 3.02 1.63 -3.11
CA PHE A 166 2.91 2.77 -4.02
C PHE A 166 4.22 3.03 -4.78
N PRO A 167 4.34 2.56 -6.03
CA PRO A 167 5.51 2.83 -6.87
C PRO A 167 5.50 4.26 -7.39
N MET A 168 6.62 4.98 -7.25
CA MET A 168 6.78 6.37 -7.67
C MET A 168 7.80 6.52 -8.81
N PRO A 169 7.43 6.20 -10.07
CA PRO A 169 8.34 6.34 -11.20
C PRO A 169 8.80 7.79 -11.36
N ARG A 170 10.08 7.97 -11.68
CA ARG A 170 10.72 9.28 -11.85
C ARG A 170 11.20 9.49 -13.29
N PRO A 171 11.27 10.74 -13.77
CA PRO A 171 11.89 11.04 -15.05
C PRO A 171 13.36 10.59 -15.07
N ASN A 172 13.87 10.28 -16.25
CA ASN A 172 15.30 10.08 -16.44
C ASN A 172 16.00 11.44 -16.34
N TRP A 173 17.10 11.49 -15.60
CA TRP A 173 17.91 12.69 -15.44
C TRP A 173 19.29 12.46 -16.07
N PRO A 174 19.95 13.50 -16.58
CA PRO A 174 21.35 13.40 -16.96
C PRO A 174 22.18 13.12 -15.69
N ASN A 175 22.88 11.99 -15.64
CA ASN A 175 23.88 11.74 -14.60
C ASN A 175 25.15 12.58 -14.88
N THR A 176 26.11 12.59 -13.94
CA THR A 176 27.39 13.31 -14.09
C THR A 176 28.23 12.84 -15.28
N ALA A 177 27.94 11.65 -15.84
CA ALA A 177 28.55 11.13 -17.07
C ALA A 177 27.81 11.52 -18.36
N GLY A 178 26.68 12.24 -18.25
CA GLY A 178 25.86 12.68 -19.40
C GLY A 178 24.92 11.60 -19.95
N GLU A 179 24.75 10.49 -19.25
CA GLU A 179 23.79 9.43 -19.60
C GLU A 179 22.41 9.74 -19.00
N LEU A 180 21.34 9.43 -19.73
CA LEU A 180 19.96 9.66 -19.29
C LEU A 180 19.40 8.41 -18.60
N GLU A 181 19.72 8.21 -17.33
CA GLU A 181 19.12 7.16 -16.50
C GLU A 181 18.36 7.77 -15.32
N ALA A 182 17.29 7.12 -14.86
CA ALA A 182 16.59 7.55 -13.66
C ALA A 182 17.48 7.23 -12.45
N VAL A 183 18.07 8.26 -11.85
CA VAL A 183 18.97 8.16 -10.69
C VAL A 183 18.36 8.79 -9.43
N GLU A 184 17.05 8.97 -9.42
CA GLU A 184 16.37 9.67 -8.33
C GLU A 184 15.89 8.68 -7.25
N SER A 185 16.34 8.84 -6.00
CA SER A 185 15.95 7.96 -4.88
C SER A 185 14.73 8.47 -4.10
N GLY A 186 14.61 9.79 -3.95
CA GLY A 186 13.64 10.40 -3.04
C GLY A 186 13.12 11.76 -3.51
N PRO A 187 12.02 11.83 -4.28
CA PRO A 187 11.43 13.10 -4.72
C PRO A 187 10.94 14.01 -3.57
N TRP A 188 10.75 13.43 -2.39
CA TRP A 188 10.30 14.09 -1.16
C TRP A 188 11.45 14.67 -0.33
N GLU A 189 12.71 14.38 -0.69
CA GLU A 189 13.87 14.85 0.06
C GLU A 189 14.17 16.31 -0.24
N THR A 190 14.43 17.10 0.81
CA THR A 190 14.79 18.52 0.73
C THR A 190 15.88 18.82 1.75
N TRP A 191 16.79 19.73 1.40
CA TRP A 191 17.85 20.18 2.30
C TRP A 191 18.24 21.63 2.01
N ASP A 192 18.88 22.28 2.98
CA ASP A 192 19.45 23.62 2.79
C ASP A 192 20.71 23.55 1.90
N ALA A 193 20.55 23.92 0.64
CA ALA A 193 21.63 23.86 -0.35
C ALA A 193 22.84 24.73 0.03
N GLU A 194 22.61 25.92 0.60
CA GLU A 194 23.68 26.82 1.00
C GLU A 194 24.46 26.23 2.17
N PHE A 195 23.75 25.73 3.18
CA PHE A 195 24.36 25.08 4.34
C PHE A 195 25.20 23.86 3.94
N TRP A 196 24.64 22.96 3.13
CA TRP A 196 25.31 21.73 2.72
C TRP A 196 26.39 21.95 1.65
N ALA A 197 26.46 23.12 1.03
CA ALA A 197 27.59 23.51 0.20
C ALA A 197 28.82 23.98 1.01
N MET A 198 28.68 24.26 2.32
CA MET A 198 29.78 24.77 3.16
C MET A 198 30.76 23.68 3.67
N SER A 199 30.45 22.41 3.46
CA SER A 199 31.32 21.30 3.87
C SER A 199 31.31 20.15 2.86
N GLN A 200 32.34 19.32 2.93
CA GLN A 200 32.55 18.19 2.03
C GLN A 200 32.89 16.91 2.81
N PRO A 201 32.64 15.71 2.24
CA PRO A 201 33.09 14.47 2.85
C PRO A 201 34.61 14.40 2.95
N GLN A 202 35.09 13.68 3.96
CA GLN A 202 36.53 13.50 4.22
C GLN A 202 37.27 12.94 2.99
N GLN A 203 36.64 12.02 2.25
CA GLN A 203 37.22 11.43 1.05
C GLN A 203 37.57 12.47 -0.03
N CYS A 204 36.75 13.51 -0.22
CA CYS A 204 37.07 14.60 -1.14
C CYS A 204 38.21 15.48 -0.63
N THR A 205 38.28 15.68 0.68
CA THR A 205 39.41 16.38 1.33
C THR A 205 40.71 15.61 1.13
N ASP A 206 40.69 14.29 1.34
CA ASP A 206 41.87 13.43 1.21
C ASP A 206 42.39 13.38 -0.24
N LEU A 207 41.48 13.46 -1.22
CA LEU A 207 41.81 13.53 -2.64
C LEU A 207 42.19 14.95 -3.12
N GLY A 208 42.15 15.96 -2.24
CA GLY A 208 42.46 17.35 -2.58
C GLY A 208 41.46 18.00 -3.53
N VAL A 209 40.22 17.48 -3.60
CA VAL A 209 39.16 18.03 -4.44
C VAL A 209 38.63 19.33 -3.80
N PRO A 210 38.54 20.45 -4.54
CA PRO A 210 37.99 21.69 -4.02
C PRO A 210 36.51 21.57 -3.63
N LEU A 211 36.11 22.30 -2.58
CA LEU A 211 34.72 22.37 -2.09
C LEU A 211 33.71 22.76 -3.17
N SER A 212 34.12 23.59 -4.12
CA SER A 212 33.28 24.00 -5.26
C SER A 212 32.96 22.87 -6.24
N LEU A 213 33.70 21.75 -6.17
CA LEU A 213 33.56 20.59 -7.07
C LEU A 213 33.11 19.33 -6.31
N CYS A 214 33.31 19.26 -5.00
CA CYS A 214 32.75 18.22 -4.15
C CYS A 214 32.31 18.81 -2.81
N ASN A 215 31.00 18.84 -2.59
CA ASN A 215 30.37 19.19 -1.33
C ASN A 215 29.08 18.36 -1.15
N TRP A 216 28.50 18.37 0.05
CA TRP A 216 27.31 17.56 0.33
C TRP A 216 26.11 17.92 -0.54
N HIS A 217 25.94 19.20 -0.89
CA HIS A 217 24.88 19.61 -1.81
C HIS A 217 25.07 18.99 -3.21
N LEU A 218 26.26 19.09 -3.80
CA LEU A 218 26.55 18.51 -5.13
C LEU A 218 26.40 16.99 -5.16
N LEU A 219 26.81 16.30 -4.09
CA LEU A 219 26.64 14.85 -3.99
C LEU A 219 25.16 14.46 -3.83
N GLY A 220 24.39 15.21 -3.05
CA GLY A 220 22.95 14.99 -2.92
C GLY A 220 22.20 15.17 -4.24
N LEU A 221 22.62 16.12 -5.09
CA LEU A 221 22.03 16.31 -6.41
C LEU A 221 22.20 15.10 -7.34
N ALA A 222 23.14 14.19 -7.08
CA ALA A 222 23.24 12.95 -7.85
C ALA A 222 22.00 12.04 -7.66
N GLY A 223 21.43 12.02 -6.45
CA GLY A 223 20.24 11.24 -6.10
C GLY A 223 18.92 12.03 -6.16
N ASN A 224 18.98 13.35 -6.35
CA ASN A 224 17.81 14.22 -6.48
C ASN A 224 18.18 15.52 -7.26
N PRO A 225 18.28 15.46 -8.60
CA PRO A 225 18.91 16.52 -9.42
C PRO A 225 18.21 17.88 -9.43
N ASP A 226 16.90 17.90 -9.25
CA ASP A 226 16.05 19.10 -9.17
C ASP A 226 15.49 19.32 -7.75
N MET A 227 16.26 18.94 -6.73
CA MET A 227 15.89 19.12 -5.33
C MET A 227 15.48 20.58 -5.06
N SER A 228 14.27 20.73 -4.53
CA SER A 228 13.73 22.00 -4.09
C SER A 228 12.64 21.76 -3.04
N GLN A 229 12.34 22.80 -2.25
CA GLN A 229 11.24 22.73 -1.30
C GLN A 229 9.89 22.50 -2.00
N GLU A 230 9.68 23.12 -3.16
CA GLU A 230 8.46 22.94 -3.97
C GLU A 230 8.27 21.47 -4.35
N LYS A 231 9.31 20.85 -4.91
CA LYS A 231 9.32 19.43 -5.27
C LYS A 231 9.13 18.53 -4.05
N GLY A 232 9.87 18.77 -2.97
CA GLY A 232 9.78 17.98 -1.74
C GLY A 232 8.36 17.94 -1.16
N THR A 233 7.58 19.00 -1.37
CA THR A 233 6.17 19.07 -0.93
C THR A 233 5.16 18.62 -1.97
N ALA A 234 5.55 18.50 -3.25
CA ALA A 234 4.64 18.24 -4.37
C ALA A 234 3.89 16.91 -4.25
N TYR A 235 4.44 15.95 -3.49
CA TYR A 235 3.88 14.60 -3.35
C TYR A 235 3.16 14.36 -2.02
N LEU A 236 3.08 15.35 -1.14
CA LEU A 236 2.45 15.19 0.18
C LEU A 236 0.99 14.75 0.07
N ASP A 237 0.22 15.34 -0.83
CA ASP A 237 -1.18 14.97 -1.04
C ASP A 237 -1.33 13.53 -1.52
N THR A 238 -0.44 13.06 -2.40
CA THR A 238 -0.42 11.67 -2.86
C THR A 238 -0.06 10.71 -1.74
N ILE A 239 0.99 11.02 -0.98
CA ILE A 239 1.45 10.18 0.13
C ILE A 239 0.37 10.09 1.19
N LEU A 240 -0.15 11.23 1.67
CA LEU A 240 -1.20 11.28 2.70
C LEU A 240 -2.52 10.70 2.20
N GLY A 241 -2.85 10.91 0.93
CA GLY A 241 -4.05 10.39 0.29
C GLY A 241 -4.08 8.86 0.22
N TYR A 242 -2.93 8.24 -0.08
CA TYR A 242 -2.81 6.78 -0.08
C TYR A 242 -2.67 6.19 1.34
N TYR A 243 -1.87 6.85 2.19
CA TYR A 243 -1.59 6.46 3.58
C TYR A 243 -2.84 6.56 4.47
N GLY A 244 -3.52 7.70 4.47
CA GLY A 244 -4.56 8.03 5.45
C GLY A 244 -5.69 6.99 5.56
N PRO A 245 -6.33 6.59 4.45
CA PRO A 245 -7.35 5.55 4.45
C PRO A 245 -6.86 4.21 5.02
N ARG A 246 -5.66 3.77 4.61
CA ARG A 246 -5.05 2.51 5.06
C ARG A 246 -4.69 2.57 6.53
N ALA A 247 -4.08 3.66 6.97
CA ALA A 247 -3.77 3.88 8.38
C ALA A 247 -5.01 3.86 9.25
N CYS A 248 -6.11 4.47 8.79
CA CYS A 248 -7.37 4.43 9.48
C CYS A 248 -7.90 3.00 9.66
N VAL A 249 -7.75 2.14 8.65
CA VAL A 249 -8.17 0.74 8.69
C VAL A 249 -7.25 -0.10 9.59
N ALA A 250 -5.93 0.00 9.41
CA ALA A 250 -4.93 -0.77 10.16
C ALA A 250 -4.95 -0.45 11.66
N LEU A 251 -5.10 0.83 12.02
CA LEU A 251 -5.14 1.27 13.42
C LEU A 251 -6.53 1.16 14.05
N ASP A 252 -7.50 0.55 13.35
CA ASP A 252 -8.89 0.38 13.80
C ASP A 252 -9.55 1.70 14.27
N LEU A 253 -9.30 2.79 13.56
CA LEU A 253 -9.85 4.11 13.92
C LEU A 253 -11.32 4.24 13.49
N PRO A 254 -12.10 5.17 14.09
CA PRO A 254 -13.53 5.33 13.76
C PRO A 254 -13.85 5.55 12.28
N CYS A 255 -12.92 6.13 11.51
CA CYS A 255 -13.07 6.34 10.07
C CYS A 255 -13.03 5.04 9.24
N LYS A 256 -12.66 3.89 9.82
CA LYS A 256 -12.60 2.59 9.14
C LYS A 256 -13.94 2.21 8.51
N SER A 257 -15.03 2.62 9.16
CA SER A 257 -16.40 2.46 8.68
C SER A 257 -16.67 3.07 7.30
N LEU A 258 -15.87 4.06 6.86
CA LEU A 258 -15.97 4.67 5.53
C LEU A 258 -15.45 3.76 4.41
N PHE A 259 -14.60 2.80 4.75
CA PHE A 259 -13.94 1.90 3.80
C PHE A 259 -14.46 0.47 3.89
N ALA A 260 -15.40 0.20 4.79
CA ALA A 260 -16.02 -1.11 4.88
C ALA A 260 -16.66 -1.44 3.53
N ASN A 261 -16.29 -2.60 2.97
CA ASN A 261 -17.08 -3.22 1.93
C ASN A 261 -18.44 -3.49 2.54
N VAL A 262 -19.40 -2.61 2.27
CA VAL A 262 -20.81 -2.98 2.30
C VAL A 262 -20.99 -3.91 1.10
N ALA A 263 -20.44 -5.11 1.22
CA ALA A 263 -20.97 -6.24 0.52
C ALA A 263 -22.40 -6.34 1.04
N VAL A 264 -23.33 -5.74 0.31
CA VAL A 264 -24.68 -6.28 0.31
C VAL A 264 -24.48 -7.66 -0.30
N GLU A 265 -24.22 -8.66 0.54
CA GLU A 265 -24.64 -10.02 0.22
C GLU A 265 -26.12 -9.84 -0.10
N GLU A 266 -26.46 -9.81 -1.39
CA GLU A 266 -27.84 -9.76 -1.81
C GLU A 266 -28.47 -11.04 -1.24
N ILE A 267 -29.16 -10.92 -0.11
CA ILE A 267 -29.85 -12.05 0.51
C ILE A 267 -30.85 -12.53 -0.53
N GLU A 268 -30.62 -13.70 -1.13
CA GLU A 268 -31.59 -14.32 -2.02
C GLU A 268 -32.81 -14.71 -1.19
N LEU A 269 -33.90 -14.00 -1.41
CA LEU A 269 -35.17 -14.25 -0.75
C LEU A 269 -35.96 -15.32 -1.52
N ASP A 270 -36.96 -15.89 -0.85
CA ASP A 270 -37.83 -16.89 -1.46
C ASP A 270 -38.48 -16.35 -2.74
N THR A 271 -38.43 -17.15 -3.81
CA THR A 271 -39.00 -16.79 -5.10
C THR A 271 -40.52 -16.57 -5.04
N ASP A 272 -41.21 -17.15 -4.06
CA ASP A 272 -42.67 -16.97 -3.91
C ASP A 272 -43.07 -15.55 -3.46
N LEU A 273 -42.10 -14.72 -3.05
CA LEU A 273 -42.34 -13.31 -2.73
C LEU A 273 -42.59 -12.42 -3.95
N VAL A 274 -42.36 -12.93 -5.16
CA VAL A 274 -42.61 -12.19 -6.40
C VAL A 274 -43.41 -13.05 -7.38
N SER A 275 -44.46 -12.47 -7.96
CA SER A 275 -45.17 -13.03 -9.10
C SER A 275 -44.97 -12.17 -10.34
N ALA A 276 -44.78 -12.82 -11.50
CA ALA A 276 -44.58 -12.16 -12.78
C ALA A 276 -45.54 -12.76 -13.82
N PHE A 277 -46.51 -11.98 -14.30
CA PHE A 277 -47.58 -12.47 -15.17
C PHE A 277 -48.09 -11.41 -16.18
N PRO A 278 -48.62 -11.84 -17.33
CA PRO A 278 -48.54 -13.20 -17.86
C PRO A 278 -47.09 -13.60 -18.18
N ASN A 279 -46.78 -14.88 -18.09
CA ASN A 279 -45.48 -15.43 -18.45
C ASN A 279 -45.73 -16.80 -19.13
N PRO A 280 -45.55 -16.93 -20.46
CA PRO A 280 -44.95 -15.95 -21.38
C PRO A 280 -45.78 -14.67 -21.63
N THR A 281 -45.13 -13.60 -22.12
CA THR A 281 -45.78 -12.33 -22.51
C THR A 281 -45.21 -11.75 -23.81
N SER A 282 -46.02 -10.98 -24.54
CA SER A 282 -45.65 -10.31 -25.80
C SER A 282 -45.68 -8.78 -25.72
N ALA A 283 -46.31 -8.21 -24.68
CA ALA A 283 -46.59 -6.77 -24.61
C ALA A 283 -46.35 -6.19 -23.23
N THR A 284 -47.13 -6.62 -22.23
CA THR A 284 -47.01 -6.09 -20.86
C THR A 284 -46.74 -7.22 -19.88
N LEU A 285 -45.70 -7.06 -19.07
CA LEU A 285 -45.39 -7.90 -17.93
C LEU A 285 -45.81 -7.18 -16.64
N THR A 286 -46.62 -7.81 -15.81
CA THR A 286 -46.91 -7.34 -14.46
C THR A 286 -45.99 -8.04 -13.47
N VAL A 287 -45.24 -7.28 -12.69
CA VAL A 287 -44.42 -7.75 -11.58
C VAL A 287 -45.10 -7.33 -10.29
N ARG A 288 -45.45 -8.28 -9.43
CA ARG A 288 -46.11 -8.03 -8.15
C ARG A 288 -45.28 -8.61 -7.01
N ALA A 289 -45.06 -7.81 -5.98
CA ALA A 289 -44.54 -8.27 -4.71
C ALA A 289 -45.69 -8.81 -3.86
N GLU A 290 -45.47 -10.00 -3.29
CA GLU A 290 -46.41 -10.66 -2.38
C GLU A 290 -46.18 -10.20 -0.94
N GLN A 291 -47.08 -10.61 -0.03
CA GLN A 291 -46.98 -10.30 1.40
C GLN A 291 -46.90 -8.80 1.73
N GLN A 292 -47.50 -7.95 0.89
CA GLN A 292 -47.49 -6.48 1.04
C GLN A 292 -46.10 -5.83 1.05
N ARG A 293 -45.08 -6.50 0.50
CA ARG A 293 -43.73 -5.95 0.34
C ARG A 293 -43.68 -4.87 -0.74
N THR A 294 -42.77 -3.92 -0.59
CA THR A 294 -42.50 -2.85 -1.57
C THR A 294 -41.27 -3.17 -2.38
N ILE A 295 -41.38 -3.04 -3.70
CA ILE A 295 -40.25 -3.19 -4.63
C ILE A 295 -39.49 -1.87 -4.69
N ASP A 296 -38.17 -1.94 -4.54
CA ASP A 296 -37.26 -0.78 -4.60
C ASP A 296 -36.61 -0.59 -5.98
N LYS A 297 -36.22 -1.71 -6.59
CA LYS A 297 -35.53 -1.74 -7.88
C LYS A 297 -35.85 -3.01 -8.66
N ILE A 298 -35.90 -2.94 -9.98
CA ILE A 298 -36.00 -4.11 -10.87
C ILE A 298 -34.93 -4.00 -11.96
N ASN A 299 -34.13 -5.04 -12.11
CA ASN A 299 -33.17 -5.19 -13.22
C ASN A 299 -33.62 -6.35 -14.11
N LEU A 300 -33.62 -6.15 -15.43
CA LEU A 300 -33.82 -7.22 -16.41
C LEU A 300 -32.54 -7.46 -17.20
N TYR A 301 -32.24 -8.73 -17.42
CA TYR A 301 -31.09 -9.23 -18.18
C TYR A 301 -31.55 -10.17 -19.29
N ASN A 302 -30.82 -10.20 -20.41
CA ASN A 302 -30.99 -11.21 -21.45
C ASN A 302 -30.25 -12.52 -21.08
N VAL A 303 -30.31 -13.53 -21.96
CA VAL A 303 -29.66 -14.83 -21.74
C VAL A 303 -28.13 -14.73 -21.75
N GLU A 304 -27.58 -13.72 -22.40
CA GLU A 304 -26.15 -13.40 -22.40
C GLU A 304 -25.69 -12.68 -21.13
N GLY A 305 -26.60 -12.41 -20.17
CA GLY A 305 -26.29 -11.72 -18.91
C GLY A 305 -26.15 -10.20 -19.04
N GLN A 306 -26.45 -9.63 -20.20
CA GLN A 306 -26.43 -8.18 -20.40
C GLN A 306 -27.67 -7.54 -19.78
N LEU A 307 -27.46 -6.46 -19.03
CA LEU A 307 -28.53 -5.65 -18.46
C LEU A 307 -29.29 -4.93 -19.58
N VAL A 308 -30.55 -5.31 -19.79
CA VAL A 308 -31.41 -4.73 -20.84
C VAL A 308 -32.23 -3.55 -20.35
N GLN A 309 -32.59 -3.53 -19.06
CA GLN A 309 -33.38 -2.44 -18.48
C GLN A 309 -33.27 -2.41 -16.95
N THR A 310 -33.31 -1.20 -16.40
CA THR A 310 -33.36 -0.95 -14.96
C THR A 310 -34.50 -0.01 -14.59
N TYR A 311 -35.19 -0.31 -13.50
CA TYR A 311 -36.16 0.56 -12.85
C TYR A 311 -35.70 0.81 -11.41
N THR A 312 -35.45 2.06 -11.04
CA THR A 312 -35.00 2.46 -9.69
C THR A 312 -36.04 3.34 -8.99
N ASN A 313 -35.83 3.59 -7.69
CA ASN A 313 -36.66 4.45 -6.85
C ASN A 313 -38.14 4.04 -6.88
N LEU A 314 -38.38 2.74 -6.95
CA LEU A 314 -39.71 2.18 -6.84
C LEU A 314 -40.06 2.14 -5.35
N ILE A 315 -41.31 2.44 -5.01
CA ILE A 315 -41.89 2.17 -3.69
C ILE A 315 -43.32 1.70 -3.95
N VAL A 316 -43.42 0.56 -4.64
CA VAL A 316 -44.69 0.02 -5.14
C VAL A 316 -44.78 -1.46 -4.89
N THR A 317 -45.99 -1.97 -4.65
CA THR A 317 -46.26 -3.41 -4.54
C THR A 317 -46.44 -4.08 -5.91
N GLN A 318 -46.63 -3.30 -6.97
CA GLN A 318 -46.79 -3.80 -8.34
C GLN A 318 -46.21 -2.81 -9.36
N LYS A 319 -45.57 -3.34 -10.41
CA LYS A 319 -45.08 -2.59 -11.56
C LYS A 319 -45.49 -3.27 -12.86
N ASN A 320 -46.01 -2.49 -13.80
CA ASN A 320 -46.22 -2.92 -15.19
C ASN A 320 -45.01 -2.50 -16.04
N ILE A 321 -44.49 -3.44 -16.82
CA ILE A 321 -43.32 -3.31 -17.67
C ILE A 321 -43.75 -3.57 -19.12
N ASP A 322 -43.50 -2.62 -20.00
CA ASP A 322 -43.67 -2.79 -21.44
C ASP A 322 -42.47 -3.57 -22.00
N VAL A 323 -42.74 -4.76 -22.55
CA VAL A 323 -41.73 -5.68 -23.10
C VAL A 323 -41.72 -5.69 -24.63
N THR A 324 -42.51 -4.84 -25.28
CA THR A 324 -42.64 -4.81 -26.76
C THR A 324 -41.31 -4.54 -27.47
N ASN A 325 -40.38 -3.85 -26.82
CA ASN A 325 -39.06 -3.53 -27.35
C ASN A 325 -37.97 -4.55 -26.98
N PHE A 326 -38.29 -5.56 -26.18
CA PHE A 326 -37.32 -6.59 -25.80
C PHE A 326 -37.25 -7.72 -26.84
N ASN A 327 -36.11 -8.42 -26.88
CA ASN A 327 -35.91 -9.55 -27.78
C ASN A 327 -36.78 -10.74 -27.35
N ASN A 328 -37.16 -11.61 -28.30
CA ASN A 328 -37.83 -12.86 -27.95
C ASN A 328 -36.83 -13.78 -27.22
N GLY A 329 -37.31 -14.48 -26.19
CA GLY A 329 -36.53 -15.45 -25.44
C GLY A 329 -36.62 -15.29 -23.93
N LEU A 330 -35.76 -16.05 -23.24
CA LEU A 330 -35.67 -16.05 -21.78
C LEU A 330 -34.96 -14.77 -21.30
N HIS A 331 -35.51 -14.15 -20.27
CA HIS A 331 -34.92 -13.03 -19.56
C HIS A 331 -34.84 -13.38 -18.07
N ILE A 332 -33.80 -12.86 -17.42
CA ILE A 332 -33.62 -12.97 -15.97
C ILE A 332 -34.01 -11.62 -15.38
N MET A 333 -34.93 -11.62 -14.42
CA MET A 333 -35.39 -10.43 -13.73
C MET A 333 -35.00 -10.52 -12.26
N LYS A 334 -34.20 -9.56 -11.78
CA LYS A 334 -33.91 -9.39 -10.36
C LYS A 334 -34.79 -8.29 -9.79
N VAL A 335 -35.55 -8.61 -8.75
CA VAL A 335 -36.46 -7.70 -8.03
C VAL A 335 -35.88 -7.47 -6.64
N TYR A 336 -35.60 -6.22 -6.33
CA TYR A 336 -34.93 -5.80 -5.10
C TYR A 336 -35.94 -5.24 -4.09
N PHE A 337 -35.72 -5.61 -2.84
CA PHE A 337 -36.40 -5.16 -1.64
C PHE A 337 -35.37 -4.55 -0.68
N GLU A 338 -35.84 -3.91 0.37
CA GLU A 338 -34.99 -3.35 1.43
C GLU A 338 -34.07 -4.41 2.07
N ASP A 339 -34.55 -5.65 2.18
CA ASP A 339 -33.91 -6.75 2.90
C ASP A 339 -33.30 -7.83 1.98
N GLY A 340 -33.36 -7.69 0.66
CA GLY A 340 -32.80 -8.70 -0.25
C GLY A 340 -33.27 -8.64 -1.70
N VAL A 341 -33.01 -9.71 -2.45
CA VAL A 341 -33.33 -9.82 -3.87
C VAL A 341 -34.08 -11.11 -4.19
N VAL A 342 -35.00 -11.05 -5.15
CA VAL A 342 -35.65 -12.23 -5.74
C VAL A 342 -35.33 -12.30 -7.23
N THR A 343 -34.85 -13.46 -7.68
CA THR A 343 -34.56 -13.72 -9.09
C THR A 343 -35.71 -14.52 -9.75
N LYS A 344 -36.27 -14.00 -10.86
CA LYS A 344 -37.31 -14.66 -11.66
C LYS A 344 -36.91 -14.80 -13.12
N LYS A 345 -37.31 -15.93 -13.71
CA LYS A 345 -37.19 -16.20 -15.15
C LYS A 345 -38.47 -15.78 -15.85
N VAL A 346 -38.36 -14.93 -16.87
CA VAL A 346 -39.49 -14.42 -17.66
C VAL A 346 -39.27 -14.75 -19.13
N MET A 347 -40.31 -15.25 -19.79
CA MET A 347 -40.27 -15.59 -21.22
C MET A 347 -41.01 -14.54 -22.03
N ILE A 348 -40.32 -13.94 -22.99
CA ILE A 348 -40.89 -12.97 -23.93
C ILE A 348 -41.09 -13.65 -25.27
N GLN A 349 -42.32 -13.64 -25.77
CA GLN A 349 -42.71 -14.31 -27.01
C GLN A 349 -43.73 -13.47 -27.76
N LYS A 350 -43.29 -12.82 -28.85
CA LYS A 350 -44.13 -12.04 -29.76
C LYS A 350 -44.82 -12.89 -30.81
#